data_AF-A0A416BZW0-F1
#
_entry.id   AF-A0A416BZW0-F1
#
_cell.length_a   1.000
_cell.length_b   1.000
_cell.length_c   1.000
_cell.angle_alpha   90.00
_cell.angle_beta   90.00
_cell.angle_gamma   90.00
#
_symmetry.space_group_name_H-M   'P 1'
#
loop_
_entity.id
_entity.type
_entity.pdbx_description
1 polymer ?
#
loop_
_entity_poly.entity_id
_entity_poly.type
_entity_poly.pdbx_seq_one_letter_code
_entity_poly.pdbx_strand_id
1 'polypeptide(L)'
;KAKAVESAKNYILGNWAGIMESVRAKDKSLQCSAEGHVSHIYSDRMSSRPLGWSRTGADKMARLRIYRQNKRDILELVRYQKKELPLAAGAEEVIYSATQMLAAERRNKNRLGKLADMPVYSIPYPQIKKIAALKNHIWGL
;
A
#
# COMPACT_ATOMS: atom_id res chain seq x y z
N LYS A 1 -13.42 15.60 38.13
CA LYS A 1 -14.30 16.25 37.12
C LYS A 1 -14.16 17.78 37.13
N ALA A 2 -14.16 18.46 38.28
CA ALA A 2 -13.99 19.92 38.37
C ALA A 2 -12.77 20.48 37.60
N LYS A 3 -11.59 19.87 37.72
CA LYS A 3 -10.39 20.30 36.96
C LYS A 3 -10.58 20.25 35.44
N ALA A 4 -11.21 19.19 34.91
CA ALA A 4 -11.45 19.07 33.47
C ALA A 4 -12.42 20.14 32.96
N VAL A 5 -13.43 20.47 33.77
CA VAL A 5 -14.38 21.56 33.47
C VAL A 5 -13.68 22.91 33.49
N GLU A 6 -12.81 23.18 34.49
CA GLU A 6 -12.05 24.43 34.55
C GLU A 6 -11.07 24.57 33.37
N SER A 7 -10.40 23.49 32.99
CA SER A 7 -9.53 23.47 31.80
C SER A 7 -10.30 23.76 30.52
N ALA A 8 -11.47 23.14 30.34
CA ALA A 8 -12.32 23.40 29.18
C ALA A 8 -12.81 24.85 29.13
N LYS A 9 -13.23 25.40 30.28
CA LYS A 9 -13.63 26.80 30.42
C LYS A 9 -12.50 27.75 30.03
N ASN A 10 -11.29 27.54 30.57
CA ASN A 10 -10.13 28.38 30.25
C ASN A 10 -9.75 28.30 28.77
N TYR A 11 -9.84 27.12 28.16
CA TYR A 11 -9.61 26.95 26.73
C TYR A 11 -10.64 27.72 25.87
N ILE A 12 -11.92 27.65 26.21
CA ILE A 12 -12.98 28.38 25.50
C ILE A 12 -12.78 29.89 25.63
N LEU A 13 -12.52 30.37 26.85
CA LEU A 13 -12.30 31.79 27.12
C LEU A 13 -11.05 32.32 26.43
N GLY A 14 -9.96 31.55 26.41
CA GLY A 14 -8.71 31.92 25.72
C GLY A 14 -8.86 32.02 24.19
N ASN A 15 -9.77 31.25 23.60
CA ASN A 15 -10.04 31.25 22.16
C ASN A 15 -11.30 32.04 21.77
N TRP A 16 -11.91 32.76 22.71
CA TRP A 16 -13.23 33.39 22.55
C TRP A 16 -13.33 34.34 21.35
N ALA A 17 -12.28 35.12 21.10
CA ALA A 17 -12.24 36.06 19.98
C ALA A 17 -12.36 35.36 18.61
N GLY A 18 -11.62 34.26 18.41
CA GLY A 18 -11.67 33.49 17.15
C GLY A 18 -13.00 32.76 16.96
N ILE A 19 -13.59 32.25 18.05
CA ILE A 19 -14.93 31.65 18.04
C ILE A 19 -15.96 32.68 17.60
N MET A 20 -15.96 33.88 18.20
CA MET A 20 -16.91 34.95 17.86
C MET A 20 -16.75 35.45 16.42
N GLU A 21 -15.52 35.51 15.91
CA GLU A 21 -15.26 35.87 14.51
C GLU A 21 -15.92 34.88 13.55
N SER A 22 -15.78 33.57 13.80
CA SER A 22 -16.43 32.53 12.99
C SER A 22 -17.96 32.62 13.01
N VAL A 23 -18.55 33.01 14.14
CA VAL A 23 -20.00 33.19 14.30
C VAL A 23 -20.47 34.43 13.53
N ARG A 24 -19.71 35.54 13.60
CA ARG A 24 -20.04 36.79 12.91
C ARG A 24 -19.93 36.67 11.40
N ALA A 25 -18.96 35.91 10.90
CA ALA A 25 -18.78 35.64 9.48
C ALA A 25 -19.97 34.91 8.84
N LYS A 26 -20.91 34.35 9.63
CA LYS A 26 -22.07 33.55 9.18
C LYS A 26 -21.69 32.42 8.22
N ASP A 27 -20.44 31.98 8.29
CA ASP A 27 -19.90 31.01 7.35
C ASP A 27 -20.39 29.61 7.74
N LYS A 28 -21.49 29.19 7.10
CA LYS A 28 -22.11 27.88 7.36
C LYS A 28 -21.19 26.71 7.00
N SER A 29 -20.13 26.94 6.22
CA SER A 29 -19.12 25.93 5.87
C SER A 29 -18.30 25.48 7.09
N LEU A 30 -18.16 26.34 8.10
CA LEU A 30 -17.39 26.12 9.33
C LEU A 30 -18.12 25.26 10.36
N GLN A 31 -19.41 24.96 10.16
CA GLN A 31 -20.20 24.10 11.06
C GLN A 31 -19.95 22.61 10.85
N CYS A 32 -19.10 22.22 9.90
CA CYS A 32 -18.70 20.83 9.80
C CYS A 32 -17.67 20.52 10.88
N SER A 33 -17.96 19.56 11.75
CA SER A 33 -16.93 18.93 12.58
C SER A 33 -16.06 18.07 11.65
N ALA A 34 -15.20 18.73 10.86
CA ALA A 34 -14.34 18.07 9.87
C ALA A 34 -13.49 16.99 10.56
N GLU A 35 -13.02 17.29 11.76
CA GLU A 35 -12.30 16.33 12.59
C GLU A 35 -13.19 15.17 13.03
N GLY A 36 -14.41 15.40 13.54
CA GLY A 36 -15.31 14.33 13.96
C GLY A 36 -15.73 13.41 12.79
N HIS A 37 -16.10 14.01 11.67
CA HIS A 37 -16.56 13.27 10.49
C HIS A 37 -15.45 12.52 9.77
N VAL A 38 -14.19 12.94 9.88
CA VAL A 38 -13.08 12.28 9.17
C VAL A 38 -12.22 11.44 10.11
N SER A 39 -12.15 11.76 11.41
CA SER A 39 -11.37 11.01 12.40
C SER A 39 -11.82 9.57 12.55
N HIS A 40 -13.13 9.29 12.45
CA HIS A 40 -13.61 7.91 12.53
C HIS A 40 -13.13 7.08 11.33
N ILE A 41 -13.07 7.69 10.13
CA ILE A 41 -12.54 7.03 8.92
C ILE A 41 -11.04 6.75 9.09
N TYR A 42 -10.27 7.74 9.57
CA TYR A 42 -8.84 7.57 9.80
C TYR A 42 -8.52 6.65 10.98
N SER A 43 -9.44 6.48 11.93
CA SER A 43 -9.25 5.60 13.09
C SER A 43 -9.79 4.19 12.84
N ASP A 44 -10.57 3.98 11.77
CA ASP A 44 -11.14 2.67 11.43
C ASP A 44 -10.05 1.64 11.15
N ARG A 45 -10.30 0.38 11.52
CA ARG A 45 -9.33 -0.71 11.31
C ARG A 45 -9.70 -1.49 10.06
N MET A 46 -8.74 -1.59 9.14
CA MET A 46 -8.83 -2.49 7.98
C MET A 46 -8.31 -3.91 8.29
N SER A 47 -7.74 -4.11 9.49
CA SER A 47 -7.19 -5.38 9.97
C SER A 47 -7.87 -5.73 11.29
N SER A 48 -8.19 -7.01 11.49
CA SER A 48 -8.71 -7.53 12.76
C SER A 48 -7.68 -7.44 13.90
N ARG A 49 -6.38 -7.47 13.58
CA ARG A 49 -5.29 -7.41 14.56
C ARG A 49 -4.64 -6.02 14.59
N PRO A 50 -4.31 -5.49 15.78
CA PRO A 50 -3.54 -4.26 15.91
C PRO A 50 -2.14 -4.48 15.34
N LEU A 51 -1.76 -3.65 14.39
CA LEU A 51 -0.44 -3.66 13.77
C LEU A 51 0.16 -2.27 13.90
N GLY A 52 1.44 -2.19 14.25
CA GLY A 52 2.21 -0.96 14.15
C GLY A 52 2.51 -0.68 12.68
N TRP A 53 2.15 0.52 12.21
CA TRP A 53 2.45 0.94 10.84
C TRP A 53 3.67 1.84 10.85
N SER A 54 4.58 1.65 9.88
CA SER A 54 5.58 2.67 9.57
C SER A 54 4.88 3.95 9.08
N ARG A 55 5.58 5.09 9.09
CA ARG A 55 5.00 6.37 8.61
C ARG A 55 4.44 6.25 7.18
N THR A 56 5.17 5.57 6.30
CA THR A 56 4.75 5.30 4.92
C THR A 56 3.59 4.31 4.84
N GLY A 57 3.56 3.31 5.72
CA GLY A 57 2.43 2.38 5.82
C GLY A 57 1.15 3.08 6.29
N ALA A 58 1.25 3.95 7.29
CA ALA A 58 0.13 4.70 7.84
C ALA A 58 -0.50 5.61 6.77
N ASP A 59 0.31 6.34 5.98
CA ASP A 59 -0.18 7.16 4.86
C ASP A 59 -0.92 6.33 3.80
N LYS A 60 -0.34 5.20 3.38
CA LYS A 60 -0.98 4.29 2.41
C LYS A 60 -2.31 3.75 2.94
N MET A 61 -2.40 3.47 4.24
CA MET A 61 -3.66 3.02 4.84
C MET A 61 -4.71 4.09 4.95
N ALA A 62 -4.31 5.31 5.31
CA ALA A 62 -5.20 6.45 5.31
C ALA A 62 -5.86 6.62 3.93
N ARG A 63 -5.07 6.56 2.85
CA ARG A 63 -5.57 6.62 1.47
C ARG A 63 -6.52 5.48 1.12
N LEU A 64 -6.19 4.24 1.50
CA LEU A 64 -7.05 3.08 1.25
C LEU A 64 -8.39 3.17 1.99
N ARG A 65 -8.41 3.71 3.21
CA ARG A 65 -9.64 3.91 3.99
C ARG A 65 -10.55 4.95 3.33
N ILE A 66 -9.97 6.07 2.88
CA ILE A 66 -10.71 7.09 2.11
C ILE A 66 -11.28 6.48 0.83
N TYR A 67 -10.49 5.68 0.11
CA TYR A 67 -10.91 5.02 -1.13
C TYR A 67 -12.11 4.09 -0.89
N ARG A 68 -12.10 3.30 0.19
CA ARG A 68 -13.23 2.46 0.62
C ARG A 68 -14.46 3.30 0.99
N GLN A 69 -14.29 4.36 1.76
CA GLN A 69 -15.39 5.23 2.17
C GLN A 69 -16.07 5.91 0.97
N ASN A 70 -15.29 6.21 -0.06
CA ASN A 70 -15.78 6.72 -1.34
C ASN A 70 -16.44 5.64 -2.22
N LYS A 71 -16.73 4.45 -1.67
CA LYS A 71 -17.42 3.33 -2.34
C LYS A 71 -16.74 2.85 -3.63
N ARG A 72 -15.42 3.03 -3.72
CA ARG A 72 -14.65 2.52 -4.87
C ARG A 72 -14.24 1.07 -4.64
N ASP A 73 -14.08 0.32 -5.71
CA ASP A 73 -13.73 -1.10 -5.65
C ASP A 73 -12.23 -1.30 -5.36
N ILE A 74 -11.94 -1.88 -4.20
CA ILE A 74 -10.57 -2.18 -3.76
C ILE A 74 -9.94 -3.26 -4.66
N LEU A 75 -10.73 -4.21 -5.17
CA LEU A 75 -10.23 -5.27 -6.04
C LEU A 75 -9.72 -4.70 -7.36
N GLU A 76 -10.47 -3.77 -7.95
CA GLU A 76 -10.05 -3.04 -9.14
C GLU A 76 -8.72 -2.29 -8.92
N LEU A 77 -8.58 -1.60 -7.79
CA LEU A 77 -7.35 -0.88 -7.44
C LEU A 77 -6.12 -1.80 -7.33
N VAL A 78 -6.29 -2.98 -6.73
CA VAL A 78 -5.23 -4.00 -6.62
C VAL A 78 -4.87 -4.58 -8.00
N ARG A 79 -5.88 -4.81 -8.86
CA ARG A 79 -5.66 -5.29 -10.23
C ARG A 79 -4.94 -4.26 -11.09
N TYR A 80 -5.26 -2.97 -10.93
CA TYR A 80 -4.63 -1.87 -11.66
C TYR A 80 -3.11 -1.76 -11.42
N GLN A 81 -2.63 -2.12 -10.22
CA GLN A 81 -1.18 -2.16 -9.94
C GLN A 81 -0.41 -3.17 -10.80
N LYS A 82 -1.09 -4.16 -11.39
CA LYS A 82 -0.52 -5.11 -12.34
C LYS A 82 -0.93 -4.80 -13.79
N LYS A 83 -0.74 -3.57 -14.26
CA LYS A 83 -0.44 -3.44 -15.69
C LYS A 83 1.00 -3.90 -15.86
N GLU A 84 1.16 -5.12 -16.34
CA GLU A 84 2.42 -5.55 -16.91
C GLU A 84 2.75 -4.50 -17.97
N LEU A 85 3.80 -3.69 -17.72
CA LEU A 85 4.35 -2.86 -18.76
C LEU A 85 4.65 -3.81 -19.94
N PRO A 86 4.36 -3.41 -21.19
CA PRO A 86 4.76 -4.21 -22.33
C PRO A 86 6.24 -4.56 -22.13
N LEU A 87 6.54 -5.85 -22.23
CA LEU A 87 7.89 -6.39 -22.14
C LEU A 87 8.83 -5.40 -22.85
N ALA A 88 9.76 -4.79 -22.12
CA ALA A 88 10.73 -3.90 -22.75
C ALA A 88 11.41 -4.67 -23.88
N ALA A 89 11.55 -4.05 -25.06
CA ALA A 89 12.18 -4.69 -26.21
C ALA A 89 13.52 -5.32 -25.79
N GLY A 90 13.62 -6.66 -25.87
CA GLY A 90 14.76 -7.45 -25.40
C GLY A 90 14.52 -8.34 -24.17
N ALA A 91 13.34 -8.28 -23.54
CA ALA A 91 12.92 -9.19 -22.47
C ALA A 91 11.96 -10.30 -22.93
N GLU A 92 11.83 -10.50 -24.24
CA GLU A 92 11.08 -11.62 -24.82
C GLU A 92 11.67 -12.94 -24.33
N GLU A 93 10.80 -13.90 -23.95
CA GLU A 93 11.24 -15.28 -23.76
C GLU A 93 11.81 -15.74 -25.10
N VAL A 94 13.14 -15.77 -25.20
CA VAL A 94 13.83 -16.30 -26.37
C VAL A 94 13.50 -17.79 -26.42
N ILE A 95 12.51 -18.14 -27.23
CA ILE A 95 12.12 -19.53 -27.47
C ILE A 95 13.28 -20.18 -28.23
N TYR A 96 14.17 -20.83 -27.49
CA TYR A 96 15.24 -21.62 -28.10
C TYR A 96 14.63 -22.90 -28.67
N SER A 97 14.99 -23.23 -29.92
CA SER A 97 14.74 -24.58 -30.42
C SER A 97 15.56 -25.60 -29.61
N ALA A 98 15.11 -26.86 -29.57
CA ALA A 98 15.84 -27.93 -28.87
C ALA A 98 17.32 -28.02 -29.29
N THR A 99 17.62 -27.76 -30.57
CA THR A 99 18.98 -27.71 -31.11
C THR A 99 19.81 -26.54 -30.55
N GLN A 100 19.19 -25.37 -30.37
CA GLN A 100 19.85 -24.20 -29.80
C GLN A 100 20.12 -24.35 -28.30
N MET A 101 19.21 -25.01 -27.56
CA MET A 101 19.41 -25.34 -26.13
C MET A 101 20.62 -26.26 -25.94
N LEU A 102 20.71 -27.35 -26.70
CA LEU A 102 21.83 -28.30 -26.63
C LEU A 102 23.18 -27.64 -26.98
N ALA A 103 23.19 -26.75 -27.97
CA ALA A 103 24.38 -26.00 -28.32
C ALA A 103 24.81 -25.02 -27.22
N ALA A 104 23.85 -24.36 -26.55
CA ALA A 104 24.12 -23.46 -25.44
C ALA A 104 24.65 -24.21 -24.19
N GLU A 105 24.06 -25.36 -23.89
CA GLU A 105 24.48 -26.22 -22.79
C GLU A 105 25.92 -26.72 -22.99
N ARG A 106 26.26 -27.19 -24.20
CA ARG A 106 27.64 -27.58 -24.57
C ARG A 106 28.63 -26.43 -24.41
N ARG A 107 28.28 -25.21 -24.83
CA ARG A 107 29.12 -24.02 -24.64
C ARG A 107 29.34 -23.71 -23.16
N ASN A 108 28.29 -23.80 -22.34
CA ASN A 108 28.39 -23.59 -20.90
C ASN A 108 29.25 -24.66 -20.23
N LYS A 109 29.14 -25.92 -20.63
CA LYS A 109 29.96 -27.02 -20.11
C LYS A 109 31.44 -26.82 -20.42
N ASN A 110 31.77 -26.36 -21.63
CA ASN A 110 33.16 -26.03 -21.99
C ASN A 110 33.70 -24.84 -21.19
N ARG A 111 32.86 -23.86 -20.85
CA ARG A 111 33.27 -22.66 -20.09
C ARG A 111 33.41 -22.90 -18.59
N LEU A 112 32.47 -23.64 -17.99
CA LEU A 112 32.34 -23.79 -16.54
C LEU A 112 32.89 -25.14 -16.03
N GLY A 113 33.15 -26.11 -16.91
CA GLY A 113 33.69 -27.42 -16.54
C GLY A 113 32.82 -28.12 -15.50
N LYS A 114 33.43 -28.54 -14.37
CA LYS A 114 32.74 -29.21 -13.26
C LYS A 114 31.65 -28.35 -12.58
N LEU A 115 31.72 -27.01 -12.72
CA LEU A 115 30.73 -26.09 -12.16
C LEU A 115 29.45 -26.02 -13.01
N ALA A 116 29.49 -26.48 -14.27
CA ALA A 116 28.34 -26.45 -15.18
C ALA A 116 27.18 -27.32 -14.69
N ASP A 117 27.50 -28.45 -14.07
CA ASP A 117 26.53 -29.45 -13.60
C ASP A 117 26.06 -29.17 -12.15
N MET A 118 26.59 -28.12 -11.48
CA MET A 118 26.16 -27.77 -10.12
C MET A 118 24.79 -27.06 -10.15
N PRO A 119 23.80 -27.53 -9.37
CA PRO A 119 22.51 -26.87 -9.27
C PRO A 119 22.67 -25.53 -8.54
N VAL A 120 22.60 -24.41 -9.29
CA VAL A 120 22.62 -23.06 -8.73
C VAL A 120 21.19 -22.61 -8.47
N TYR A 121 20.79 -22.59 -7.21
CA TYR A 121 19.54 -21.98 -6.79
C TYR A 121 19.81 -20.52 -6.41
N SER A 122 19.54 -19.58 -7.31
CA SER A 122 19.46 -18.17 -6.96
C SER A 122 18.00 -17.82 -6.69
N ILE A 123 17.73 -17.29 -5.49
CA ILE A 123 16.41 -16.72 -5.17
C ILE A 123 16.58 -15.21 -5.38
N PRO A 124 16.10 -14.65 -6.50
CA PRO A 124 16.44 -13.29 -6.90
C PRO A 124 15.86 -12.21 -5.97
N TYR A 125 14.86 -12.54 -5.13
CA TYR A 125 14.27 -11.58 -4.18
C TYR A 125 13.88 -12.22 -2.84
N PRO A 126 14.16 -11.54 -1.70
CA PRO A 126 13.72 -11.99 -0.35
C PRO A 126 12.19 -12.10 -0.17
N GLN A 127 11.42 -11.53 -1.09
CA GLN A 127 9.98 -11.28 -0.91
C GLN A 127 9.08 -12.25 -1.70
N ILE A 128 9.64 -13.22 -2.42
CA ILE A 128 8.87 -14.14 -3.29
C ILE A 128 7.79 -14.91 -2.53
N LYS A 129 8.06 -15.37 -1.30
CA LYS A 129 7.03 -16.05 -0.48
C LYS A 129 5.83 -15.14 -0.20
N LYS A 130 6.07 -13.85 0.06
CA LYS A 130 5.00 -12.86 0.28
C LYS A 130 4.23 -12.58 -1.01
N ILE A 131 4.94 -12.45 -2.13
CA ILE A 131 4.35 -12.22 -3.46
C ILE A 131 3.50 -13.42 -3.90
N ALA A 132 4.00 -14.64 -3.75
CA ALA A 132 3.29 -15.87 -4.10
C ALA A 132 2.04 -16.08 -3.25
N ALA A 133 2.12 -15.87 -1.93
CA ALA A 133 0.98 -15.96 -1.03
C ALA A 133 -0.13 -14.95 -1.41
N LEU A 134 0.24 -13.70 -1.69
CA LEU A 134 -0.70 -12.67 -2.14
C LEU A 134 -1.29 -13.01 -3.51
N LYS A 135 -0.47 -13.43 -4.48
CA LYS A 135 -0.94 -13.79 -5.83
C LYS A 135 -1.94 -14.97 -5.79
N ASN A 136 -1.65 -16.03 -5.04
CA ASN A 136 -2.51 -17.21 -4.98
C ASN A 136 -3.84 -16.96 -4.27
N HIS A 137 -3.89 -16.07 -3.26
CA HIS A 137 -5.14 -15.75 -2.55
C HIS A 137 -5.99 -14.67 -3.23
N ILE A 138 -5.40 -13.79 -4.04
CA ILE A 138 -6.16 -12.72 -4.72
C ILE A 138 -6.80 -13.22 -6.02
N TRP A 139 -6.21 -14.21 -6.71
CA TRP A 139 -6.71 -14.72 -8.00
C TRP A 139 -7.75 -15.84 -7.89
N GLY A 140 -8.01 -16.37 -6.68
CA GLY A 140 -9.03 -17.38 -6.41
C GLY A 140 -10.37 -16.82 -5.89
N LEU A 141 -10.54 -15.50 -5.92
CA LEU A 141 -11.74 -14.74 -5.54
C LEU A 141 -12.26 -13.98 -6.76
#